data_AF-A0AAU8EQG9-F1
#
_entry.id   AF-A0AAU8EQG9-F1
#
_cell.length_a   1.000
_cell.length_b   1.000
_cell.length_c   1.000
_cell.angle_alpha   90.00
_cell.angle_beta   90.00
_cell.angle_gamma   90.00
#
_symmetry.space_group_name_H-M   'P 1'
#
loop_
_entity.id
_entity.type
_entity.pdbx_description
1 polymer ?
#
loop_
_entity_poly.entity_id
_entity_poly.type
_entity_poly.pdbx_seq_one_letter_code
_entity_poly.pdbx_strand_id
1 'polypeptide(L)'
;MDISGLDGLIIILDACHAGAGVRDVIKSGLDLEQQVRLELLAGTFLRKARNGCFSQALIRLMEHGAPGLSADYLEIRHAANVAADCCRTVQQPPVYIGSGFGQNASDPGLWVSRNVASPGKWLLSGTEEGALAVALTQSFQPTNDLERVTAAMSGQRLVVLRGAAGSGKSALIAALARPELVPDLPARYLAAVAFTALTPTLTGLAKTLARQLARFEGFPAAAADYEGKLTAEELNRRPALERLVFGPLRTLKVSLGRRIRLAIDGIDELEPSSRAELLSAVTEFSTEEPPLRVSVLLSTRGEDQGQDLLTAQVNVSRPGMDEITEYLQNLELPEALAVDLQAHADTWLQLRLLADLAASVPAQSLRTVAGLDDLYQELLWPLTANDNPEARIVMVVLAAAGSGPVLPLRVAVGACAALGGPADLTQFRDIVAALGGIVARAHPGTPEERLGLFHDTLVRHIHALTGWPISVLDAHASILEPSAVQTVRPPKTTPRSGPRNTSGP
;
A
#
# COMPACT_ATOMS: atom_id res chain seq x y z
N MET A 1 11.96 -28.67 -18.24
CA MET A 1 10.70 -27.96 -18.52
C MET A 1 11.12 -26.65 -19.14
N ASP A 2 10.68 -26.31 -20.35
CA ASP A 2 10.97 -25.00 -20.91
C ASP A 2 10.11 -23.99 -20.15
N ILE A 3 10.76 -23.17 -19.31
CA ILE A 3 10.12 -22.21 -18.40
C ILE A 3 10.17 -20.78 -18.94
N SER A 4 10.57 -20.61 -20.21
CA SER A 4 10.58 -19.29 -20.86
C SER A 4 9.18 -18.67 -20.86
N GLY A 5 9.03 -17.50 -20.24
CA GLY A 5 7.77 -16.76 -20.17
C GLY A 5 6.85 -17.12 -19.00
N LEU A 6 7.30 -17.92 -18.03
CA LEU A 6 6.59 -18.13 -16.78
C LEU A 6 6.83 -16.95 -15.84
N ASP A 7 5.80 -16.11 -15.65
CA ASP A 7 5.90 -14.89 -14.82
C ASP A 7 6.14 -15.20 -13.34
N GLY A 8 5.52 -16.26 -12.82
CA GLY A 8 5.68 -16.72 -11.46
C GLY A 8 4.88 -18.00 -11.22
N LEU A 9 5.18 -18.71 -10.13
CA LEU A 9 4.62 -20.01 -9.82
C LEU A 9 4.11 -20.05 -8.38
N ILE A 10 2.85 -20.47 -8.23
CA ILE A 10 2.25 -20.75 -6.92
C ILE A 10 2.04 -22.26 -6.81
N ILE A 11 2.62 -22.87 -5.78
CA ILE A 11 2.46 -24.29 -5.49
C ILE A 11 1.67 -24.44 -4.19
N ILE A 12 0.54 -25.16 -4.25
CA ILE A 12 -0.28 -25.48 -3.08
C ILE A 12 -0.32 -27.00 -2.92
N LEU A 13 0.12 -27.51 -1.78
CA LEU A 13 0.25 -28.95 -1.50
C LEU A 13 -0.54 -29.36 -0.26
N ASP A 14 -1.62 -30.11 -0.44
CA ASP A 14 -2.32 -30.79 0.66
C ASP A 14 -1.93 -32.28 0.69
N ALA A 15 -0.75 -32.57 1.21
CA ALA A 15 -0.27 -33.93 1.36
C ALA A 15 0.21 -34.20 2.79
N CYS A 16 0.16 -35.48 3.20
CA CYS A 16 0.80 -35.91 4.44
C CYS A 16 2.31 -35.74 4.31
N HIS A 17 2.95 -35.15 5.33
CA HIS A 17 4.38 -34.88 5.35
C HIS A 17 4.85 -33.96 4.20
N ALA A 18 3.96 -33.12 3.66
CA ALA A 18 4.24 -32.27 2.52
C ALA A 18 5.48 -31.39 2.74
N GLY A 19 5.63 -30.82 3.94
CA GLY A 19 6.76 -29.95 4.26
C GLY A 19 8.14 -30.63 4.28
N ALA A 20 8.21 -31.95 4.48
CA ALA A 20 9.47 -32.69 4.35
C ALA A 20 9.91 -32.77 2.88
N GLY A 21 9.00 -33.14 1.98
CA GLY A 21 9.26 -33.16 0.54
C GLY A 21 9.59 -31.78 -0.02
N VAL A 22 8.93 -30.74 0.49
CA VAL A 22 9.20 -29.34 0.17
C VAL A 22 10.63 -28.92 0.55
N ARG A 23 11.07 -29.27 1.76
CA ARG A 23 12.44 -28.96 2.21
C ARG A 23 13.47 -29.65 1.33
N ASP A 24 13.19 -30.88 0.89
CA ASP A 24 14.08 -31.63 0.02
C ASP A 24 14.08 -31.08 -1.41
N VAL A 25 12.95 -30.61 -1.94
CA VAL A 25 12.82 -29.92 -3.24
C VAL A 25 13.63 -28.61 -3.24
N ILE A 26 13.51 -27.80 -2.18
CA ILE A 26 14.29 -26.56 -2.01
C ILE A 26 15.78 -26.87 -1.84
N LYS A 27 16.14 -27.83 -0.96
CA LYS A 27 17.54 -28.26 -0.76
C LYS A 27 18.16 -28.93 -1.98
N SER A 28 17.36 -29.57 -2.83
CA SER A 28 17.84 -30.26 -4.03
C SER A 28 18.25 -29.31 -5.14
N GLY A 29 18.13 -27.99 -4.92
CA GLY A 29 18.64 -27.00 -5.85
C GLY A 29 17.88 -27.00 -7.15
N LEU A 30 16.55 -26.99 -7.10
CA LEU A 30 15.82 -26.49 -8.27
C LEU A 30 16.29 -25.05 -8.48
N ASP A 31 17.11 -24.85 -9.52
CA ASP A 31 17.50 -23.54 -10.07
C ASP A 31 16.28 -22.66 -10.45
N LEU A 32 15.06 -23.15 -10.23
CA LEU A 32 13.80 -22.40 -10.35
C LEU A 32 13.79 -21.14 -9.47
N GLU A 33 14.35 -21.17 -8.25
CA GLU A 33 14.36 -19.97 -7.38
C GLU A 33 15.20 -18.82 -7.97
N GLN A 34 16.15 -19.12 -8.84
CA GLN A 34 16.96 -18.10 -9.53
C GLN A 34 16.33 -17.61 -10.85
N GLN A 35 15.29 -18.29 -11.34
CA GLN A 35 14.73 -18.07 -12.68
C GLN A 35 13.23 -17.72 -12.68
N VAL A 36 12.51 -17.98 -11.58
CA VAL A 36 11.07 -17.79 -11.47
C VAL A 36 10.70 -17.41 -10.04
N ARG A 37 9.84 -16.40 -9.87
CA ARG A 37 9.21 -16.07 -8.58
C ARG A 37 8.31 -17.23 -8.14
N LEU A 38 8.64 -17.85 -7.02
CA LEU A 38 8.00 -19.05 -6.48
C LEU A 38 7.40 -18.79 -5.10
N GLU A 39 6.13 -19.13 -4.94
CA GLU A 39 5.46 -19.14 -3.66
C GLU A 39 4.87 -20.52 -3.39
N LEU A 40 5.02 -21.01 -2.17
CA LEU A 40 4.66 -22.36 -1.80
C LEU A 40 3.87 -22.37 -0.48
N LEU A 41 2.78 -23.12 -0.50
CA LEU A 41 1.94 -23.37 0.67
C LEU A 41 1.66 -24.86 0.83
N ALA A 42 2.12 -25.43 1.94
CA ALA A 42 1.94 -26.84 2.26
C ALA A 42 1.04 -27.02 3.48
N GLY A 43 0.02 -27.88 3.39
CA GLY A 43 -0.97 -28.08 4.44
C GLY A 43 -0.42 -28.68 5.75
N THR A 44 0.69 -29.41 5.70
CA THR A 44 1.37 -29.97 6.89
C THR A 44 2.88 -30.06 6.71
N PHE A 45 3.65 -29.96 7.80
CA PHE A 45 5.12 -30.13 7.76
C PHE A 45 5.55 -31.59 7.90
N LEU A 46 5.55 -32.13 9.13
CA LEU A 46 6.03 -33.50 9.44
C LEU A 46 4.90 -34.47 9.81
N ARG A 47 3.63 -34.06 9.65
CA ARG A 47 2.47 -34.85 10.09
C ARG A 47 1.52 -35.16 8.95
N LYS A 48 0.52 -35.99 9.23
CA LYS A 48 -0.56 -36.31 8.28
C LYS A 48 -1.51 -35.13 8.14
N ALA A 49 -1.83 -34.77 6.91
CA ALA A 49 -3.01 -33.95 6.62
C ALA A 49 -4.26 -34.74 7.03
N ARG A 50 -5.22 -34.08 7.70
CA ARG A 50 -6.41 -34.76 8.24
C ARG A 50 -7.67 -34.18 7.65
N ASN A 51 -8.55 -35.07 7.18
CA ASN A 51 -9.90 -34.76 6.69
C ASN A 51 -9.97 -33.71 5.58
N GLY A 52 -8.85 -33.46 4.86
CA GLY A 52 -8.76 -32.38 3.89
C GLY A 52 -9.03 -30.99 4.48
N CYS A 53 -8.80 -30.79 5.79
CA CYS A 53 -9.12 -29.52 6.46
C CYS A 53 -8.50 -28.32 5.75
N PHE A 54 -7.23 -28.44 5.38
CA PHE A 54 -6.49 -27.40 4.67
C PHE A 54 -7.13 -27.08 3.31
N SER A 55 -7.35 -28.08 2.45
CA SER A 55 -8.03 -27.87 1.17
C SER A 55 -9.43 -27.27 1.34
N GLN A 56 -10.21 -27.75 2.31
CA GLN A 56 -11.55 -27.21 2.58
C GLN A 56 -11.51 -25.76 3.05
N ALA A 57 -10.54 -25.39 3.89
CA ALA A 57 -10.34 -24.00 4.33
C ALA A 57 -10.00 -23.10 3.14
N LEU A 58 -9.09 -23.52 2.26
CA LEU A 58 -8.72 -22.78 1.06
C LEU A 58 -9.88 -22.63 0.07
N ILE A 59 -10.63 -23.71 -0.20
CA ILE A 59 -11.81 -23.66 -1.08
C ILE A 59 -12.82 -22.66 -0.53
N ARG A 60 -13.15 -22.74 0.76
CA ARG A 60 -14.08 -21.78 1.39
C ARG A 60 -13.59 -20.35 1.28
N LEU A 61 -12.28 -20.12 1.50
CA LEU A 61 -11.67 -18.81 1.39
C LEU A 61 -11.74 -18.27 -0.05
N MET A 62 -11.50 -19.09 -1.07
CA MET A 62 -11.62 -18.68 -2.48
C MET A 62 -13.08 -18.41 -2.88
N GLU A 63 -14.03 -19.21 -2.40
CA GLU A 63 -15.45 -19.07 -2.72
C GLU A 63 -16.12 -17.86 -2.05
N HIS A 64 -15.75 -17.57 -0.80
CA HIS A 64 -16.44 -16.57 0.03
C HIS A 64 -15.60 -15.34 0.32
N GLY A 65 -14.29 -15.39 0.08
CA GLY A 65 -13.35 -14.34 0.45
C GLY A 65 -13.09 -14.26 1.96
N ALA A 66 -12.29 -13.28 2.36
CA ALA A 66 -12.04 -12.94 3.76
C ALA A 66 -12.71 -11.59 4.07
N PRO A 67 -13.91 -11.57 4.68
CA PRO A 67 -14.66 -10.32 4.90
C PRO A 67 -14.01 -9.38 5.92
N GLY A 68 -13.14 -9.89 6.80
CA GLY A 68 -12.36 -9.10 7.75
C GLY A 68 -11.03 -8.58 7.20
N LEU A 69 -10.68 -8.90 5.95
CA LEU A 69 -9.41 -8.49 5.35
C LEU A 69 -9.65 -7.31 4.40
N SER A 70 -9.09 -6.14 4.72
CA SER A 70 -9.09 -4.98 3.82
C SER A 70 -8.02 -5.12 2.72
N ALA A 71 -8.19 -6.11 1.84
CA ALA A 71 -7.34 -6.34 0.67
C ALA A 71 -8.17 -6.90 -0.49
N ASP A 72 -7.83 -6.49 -1.71
CA ASP A 72 -8.56 -6.92 -2.92
C ASP A 72 -8.16 -8.31 -3.44
N TYR A 73 -7.02 -8.82 -3.00
CA TYR A 73 -6.48 -10.12 -3.40
C TYR A 73 -6.16 -10.96 -2.16
N LEU A 74 -6.31 -12.28 -2.31
CA LEU A 74 -5.95 -13.26 -1.28
C LEU A 74 -4.53 -13.75 -1.55
N GLU A 75 -3.56 -13.08 -0.95
CA GLU A 75 -2.16 -13.52 -0.99
C GLU A 75 -1.97 -14.85 -0.23
N ILE A 76 -0.92 -15.57 -0.58
CA ILE A 76 -0.67 -16.92 -0.07
C ILE A 76 -0.47 -16.92 1.44
N ARG A 77 0.22 -15.91 1.99
CA ARG A 77 0.37 -15.78 3.44
C ARG A 77 -0.97 -15.65 4.17
N HIS A 78 -1.88 -14.84 3.66
CA HIS A 78 -3.21 -14.70 4.23
C HIS A 78 -3.96 -16.03 4.19
N ALA A 79 -3.88 -16.74 3.06
CA ALA A 79 -4.46 -18.06 2.91
C ALA A 79 -3.86 -19.07 3.90
N ALA A 80 -2.55 -19.01 4.14
CA ALA A 80 -1.86 -19.82 5.14
C ALA A 80 -2.40 -19.57 6.55
N ASN A 81 -2.52 -18.30 6.96
CA ASN A 81 -3.01 -17.92 8.29
C ASN A 81 -4.46 -18.35 8.51
N VAL A 82 -5.34 -18.10 7.55
CA VAL A 82 -6.74 -18.53 7.63
C VAL A 82 -6.84 -20.06 7.74
N ALA A 83 -6.06 -20.79 6.94
CA ALA A 83 -6.03 -22.25 7.02
C ALA A 83 -5.45 -22.75 8.35
N ALA A 84 -4.41 -22.08 8.88
CA ALA A 84 -3.84 -22.39 10.20
C ALA A 84 -4.89 -22.26 11.31
N ASP A 85 -5.66 -21.18 11.30
CA ASP A 85 -6.70 -20.91 12.29
C ASP A 85 -7.86 -21.91 12.19
N CYS A 86 -8.34 -22.16 10.97
CA CYS A 86 -9.42 -23.12 10.72
C CYS A 86 -9.04 -24.56 11.13
N CYS A 87 -7.77 -24.92 10.96
CA CYS A 87 -7.29 -26.28 11.17
C CYS A 87 -6.51 -26.49 12.48
N ARG A 88 -6.44 -25.47 13.35
CA ARG A 88 -5.62 -25.42 14.57
C ARG A 88 -5.84 -26.63 15.51
N THR A 89 -7.07 -27.14 15.58
CA THR A 89 -7.43 -28.29 16.44
C THR A 89 -7.30 -29.64 15.76
N VAL A 90 -7.12 -29.66 14.44
CA VAL A 90 -7.19 -30.87 13.60
C VAL A 90 -5.81 -31.29 13.12
N GLN A 91 -4.91 -30.35 12.82
CA GLN A 91 -3.56 -30.64 12.32
C GLN A 91 -2.56 -29.54 12.70
N GLN A 92 -1.28 -29.78 12.40
CA GLN A 92 -0.26 -28.74 12.49
C GLN A 92 -0.59 -27.59 11.54
N PRO A 93 -0.13 -26.36 11.87
CA PRO A 93 -0.30 -25.23 10.96
C PRO A 93 0.35 -25.52 9.61
N PRO A 94 -0.22 -24.98 8.52
CA PRO A 94 0.40 -25.05 7.21
C PRO A 94 1.76 -24.33 7.21
N VAL A 95 2.63 -24.75 6.30
CA VAL A 95 3.94 -24.14 6.09
C VAL A 95 3.92 -23.34 4.82
N TYR A 96 4.38 -22.10 4.93
CA TYR A 96 4.49 -21.16 3.84
C TYR A 96 5.97 -20.87 3.57
N ILE A 97 6.36 -20.84 2.29
CA ILE A 97 7.70 -20.49 1.84
C ILE A 97 7.54 -19.61 0.59
N GLY A 98 8.14 -18.43 0.59
CA GLY A 98 8.16 -17.52 -0.56
C GLY A 98 9.57 -17.26 -1.06
N SER A 99 9.72 -17.03 -2.36
CA SER A 99 10.95 -16.52 -2.97
C SER A 99 11.01 -15.00 -2.82
N GLY A 100 11.98 -14.49 -2.06
CA GLY A 100 12.24 -13.06 -1.93
C GLY A 100 13.43 -12.79 -1.02
N PHE A 101 14.03 -11.60 -1.13
CA PHE A 101 15.06 -11.15 -0.19
C PHE A 101 14.44 -10.98 1.21
N GLY A 102 14.99 -11.70 2.18
CA GLY A 102 14.50 -11.74 3.56
C GLY A 102 13.65 -12.99 3.85
N GLN A 103 13.92 -13.64 4.99
CA GLN A 103 13.00 -14.66 5.50
C GLN A 103 11.63 -13.99 5.69
N ASN A 104 10.58 -14.55 5.08
CA ASN A 104 9.22 -14.00 5.08
C ASN A 104 8.95 -12.84 4.09
N ALA A 105 9.61 -12.76 2.94
CA ALA A 105 9.12 -11.90 1.85
C ALA A 105 8.10 -12.67 0.97
N SER A 106 6.85 -12.18 0.90
CA SER A 106 5.87 -12.63 -0.09
C SER A 106 5.81 -11.63 -1.23
N ASP A 107 5.75 -12.10 -2.47
CA ASP A 107 5.47 -11.23 -3.61
C ASP A 107 3.94 -10.99 -3.67
N PRO A 108 3.46 -9.74 -3.44
CA PRO A 108 2.03 -9.45 -3.50
C PRO A 108 1.45 -9.61 -4.92
N GLY A 109 2.30 -9.76 -5.95
CA GLY A 109 1.90 -10.12 -7.31
C GLY A 109 1.54 -11.60 -7.49
N LEU A 110 1.83 -12.45 -6.50
CA LEU A 110 1.51 -13.87 -6.50
C LEU A 110 0.41 -14.17 -5.47
N TRP A 111 -0.84 -14.02 -5.91
CA TRP A 111 -2.02 -14.24 -5.09
C TRP A 111 -2.85 -15.43 -5.59
N VAL A 112 -3.58 -16.07 -4.66
CA VAL A 112 -4.36 -17.31 -4.92
C VAL A 112 -5.65 -16.99 -5.69
N SER A 113 -6.39 -15.99 -5.25
CA SER A 113 -7.62 -15.53 -5.91
C SER A 113 -7.91 -14.07 -5.59
N ARG A 114 -8.87 -13.48 -6.30
CA ARG A 114 -9.47 -12.21 -5.84
C ARG A 114 -10.17 -12.44 -4.51
N ASN A 115 -10.11 -11.47 -3.62
CA ASN A 115 -10.92 -11.48 -2.41
C ASN A 115 -12.35 -11.06 -2.79
N VAL A 116 -13.21 -12.05 -3.08
CA VAL A 116 -14.61 -11.80 -3.47
C VAL A 116 -15.44 -11.13 -2.37
N ALA A 117 -14.97 -11.14 -1.12
CA ALA A 117 -15.56 -10.38 -0.03
C ALA A 117 -15.13 -8.91 -0.03
N SER A 118 -14.06 -8.49 -0.71
CA SER A 118 -13.55 -7.12 -0.64
C SER A 118 -14.50 -6.06 -1.25
N PRO A 119 -15.07 -6.26 -2.47
CA PRO A 119 -15.83 -5.22 -3.16
C PRO A 119 -16.94 -4.62 -2.31
N GLY A 120 -16.79 -3.33 -2.01
CA GLY A 120 -17.78 -2.57 -1.25
C GLY A 120 -17.88 -2.94 0.24
N LYS A 121 -17.00 -3.76 0.80
CA LYS A 121 -16.99 -4.04 2.25
C LYS A 121 -16.14 -3.05 3.04
N TRP A 122 -14.96 -2.71 2.55
CA TRP A 122 -14.11 -1.68 3.16
C TRP A 122 -14.01 -0.41 2.29
N LEU A 123 -13.50 0.67 2.89
CA LEU A 123 -13.56 2.02 2.32
C LEU A 123 -12.89 2.12 0.93
N LEU A 124 -11.70 1.52 0.81
CA LEU A 124 -10.78 1.74 -0.31
C LEU A 124 -10.69 0.55 -1.28
N SER A 125 -11.64 -0.39 -1.23
CA SER A 125 -11.64 -1.54 -2.15
C SER A 125 -11.62 -1.08 -3.61
N GLY A 126 -10.70 -1.66 -4.39
CA GLY A 126 -10.52 -1.44 -5.81
C GLY A 126 -9.92 -0.09 -6.17
N THR A 127 -9.24 0.58 -5.24
CA THR A 127 -8.62 1.90 -5.49
C THR A 127 -7.12 1.90 -5.23
N GLU A 128 -6.41 2.85 -5.85
CA GLU A 128 -4.97 3.06 -5.65
C GLU A 128 -4.66 3.45 -4.19
N GLU A 129 -5.55 4.23 -3.56
CA GLU A 129 -5.46 4.55 -2.14
C GLU A 129 -5.55 3.30 -1.26
N GLY A 130 -6.35 2.31 -1.68
CA GLY A 130 -6.47 1.03 -0.97
C GLY A 130 -5.19 0.22 -1.03
N ALA A 131 -4.57 0.13 -2.21
CA ALA A 131 -3.28 -0.54 -2.34
C ALA A 131 -2.17 0.16 -1.54
N LEU A 132 -2.12 1.50 -1.58
CA LEU A 132 -1.17 2.26 -0.77
C LEU A 132 -1.43 2.04 0.73
N ALA A 133 -2.70 2.05 1.17
CA ALA A 133 -3.05 1.79 2.57
C ALA A 133 -2.58 0.40 3.03
N VAL A 134 -2.74 -0.64 2.20
CA VAL A 134 -2.23 -1.99 2.48
C VAL A 134 -0.71 -1.99 2.60
N ALA A 135 0.01 -1.38 1.65
CA ALA A 135 1.47 -1.31 1.68
C ALA A 135 2.01 -0.53 2.90
N LEU A 136 1.35 0.56 3.29
CA LEU A 136 1.69 1.36 4.47
C LEU A 136 1.46 0.60 5.79
N THR A 137 0.63 -0.44 5.77
CA THR A 137 0.21 -1.16 6.98
C THR A 137 0.58 -2.65 6.99
N GLN A 138 1.44 -3.09 6.06
CA GLN A 138 1.87 -4.49 5.93
C GLN A 138 2.48 -5.05 7.22
N SER A 139 3.19 -4.21 7.98
CA SER A 139 3.75 -4.53 9.30
C SER A 139 3.34 -3.46 10.32
N PHE A 140 2.07 -3.06 10.31
CA PHE A 140 1.60 -2.02 11.22
C PHE A 140 1.59 -2.52 12.67
N GLN A 141 2.26 -1.78 13.56
CA GLN A 141 2.16 -1.93 15.00
C GLN A 141 1.27 -0.81 15.54
N PRO A 142 0.12 -1.11 16.18
CA PRO A 142 -0.65 -0.12 16.91
C PRO A 142 0.20 0.55 17.99
N THR A 143 0.10 1.87 18.09
CA THR A 143 0.87 2.71 19.03
C THR A 143 -0.06 3.57 19.88
N ASN A 144 0.49 4.15 20.94
CA ASN A 144 -0.24 5.15 21.75
C ASN A 144 -0.69 6.38 20.93
N ASP A 145 -0.01 6.67 19.80
CA ASP A 145 -0.43 7.75 18.89
C ASP A 145 -1.78 7.47 18.24
N LEU A 146 -2.08 6.20 17.93
CA LEU A 146 -3.36 5.82 17.36
C LEU A 146 -4.52 6.13 18.32
N GLU A 147 -4.34 5.84 19.61
CA GLU A 147 -5.31 6.19 20.65
C GLU A 147 -5.48 7.71 20.79
N ARG A 148 -4.37 8.47 20.77
CA ARG A 148 -4.41 9.93 20.82
C ARG A 148 -5.14 10.53 19.62
N VAL A 149 -4.90 10.04 18.41
CA VAL A 149 -5.59 10.50 17.19
C VAL A 149 -7.08 10.15 17.23
N THR A 150 -7.43 8.92 17.60
CA THR A 150 -8.85 8.49 17.66
C THR A 150 -9.64 9.25 18.72
N ALA A 151 -9.03 9.53 19.89
CA ALA A 151 -9.59 10.39 20.92
C ALA A 151 -9.77 11.83 20.42
N ALA A 152 -8.75 12.41 19.78
CA ALA A 152 -8.81 13.76 19.22
C ALA A 152 -9.93 13.90 18.17
N MET A 153 -10.07 12.97 17.24
CA MET A 153 -11.14 12.99 16.21
C MET A 153 -12.55 12.79 16.80
N SER A 154 -12.65 12.19 18.00
CA SER A 154 -13.90 12.04 18.72
C SER A 154 -14.33 13.31 19.45
N GLY A 155 -13.37 14.16 19.85
CA GLY A 155 -13.65 15.47 20.46
C GLY A 155 -13.74 16.63 19.47
N GLN A 156 -12.91 16.62 18.42
CA GLN A 156 -12.60 17.80 17.61
C GLN A 156 -13.08 17.69 16.16
N ARG A 157 -13.36 18.84 15.55
CA ARG A 157 -13.74 18.96 14.13
C ARG A 157 -12.54 19.03 13.19
N LEU A 158 -11.39 19.48 13.70
CA LEU A 158 -10.15 19.53 12.94
C LEU A 158 -9.01 19.05 13.83
N VAL A 159 -8.31 18.02 13.35
CA VAL A 159 -7.16 17.41 14.00
C VAL A 159 -5.98 17.46 13.04
N VAL A 160 -4.81 17.86 13.56
CA VAL A 160 -3.57 17.88 12.78
C VAL A 160 -2.59 16.88 13.36
N LEU A 161 -2.21 15.89 12.56
CA LEU A 161 -1.20 14.89 12.85
C LEU A 161 0.17 15.39 12.38
N ARG A 162 1.08 15.66 13.31
CA ARG A 162 2.42 16.21 13.04
C ARG A 162 3.50 15.19 13.34
N GLY A 163 4.62 15.27 12.63
CA GLY A 163 5.78 14.42 12.90
C GLY A 163 6.75 14.44 11.73
N ALA A 164 8.02 14.13 11.98
CA ALA A 164 9.07 14.13 10.96
C ALA A 164 8.77 13.18 9.78
N ALA A 165 9.51 13.31 8.68
CA ALA A 165 9.46 12.32 7.61
C ALA A 165 9.79 10.92 8.16
N GLY A 166 9.08 9.89 7.70
CA GLY A 166 9.26 8.52 8.21
C GLY A 166 8.71 8.24 9.62
N SER A 167 8.04 9.20 10.28
CA SER A 167 7.49 8.99 11.63
C SER A 167 6.25 8.07 11.69
N GLY A 168 5.70 7.61 10.56
CA GLY A 168 4.53 6.73 10.55
C GLY A 168 3.16 7.40 10.42
N LYS A 169 3.09 8.70 10.10
CA LYS A 169 1.82 9.44 9.91
C LYS A 169 0.86 8.78 8.91
N SER A 170 1.35 8.49 7.72
CA SER A 170 0.57 7.86 6.64
C SER A 170 0.09 6.47 7.03
N ALA A 171 0.92 5.71 7.78
CA ALA A 171 0.57 4.40 8.30
C ALA A 171 -0.57 4.48 9.34
N LEU A 172 -0.54 5.47 10.25
CA LEU A 172 -1.64 5.72 11.18
C LEU A 172 -2.94 6.07 10.45
N ILE A 173 -2.90 6.94 9.45
CA ILE A 173 -4.09 7.29 8.64
C ILE A 173 -4.61 6.06 7.87
N ALA A 174 -3.72 5.27 7.28
CA ALA A 174 -4.08 4.03 6.60
C ALA A 174 -4.72 3.01 7.56
N ALA A 175 -4.20 2.87 8.79
CA ALA A 175 -4.78 2.02 9.82
C ALA A 175 -6.20 2.46 10.23
N LEU A 176 -6.46 3.77 10.31
CA LEU A 176 -7.82 4.28 10.55
C LEU A 176 -8.82 3.95 9.41
N ALA A 177 -8.32 3.75 8.19
CA ALA A 177 -9.13 3.27 7.06
C ALA A 177 -9.32 1.73 7.06
N ARG A 178 -8.58 1.01 7.89
CA ARG A 178 -8.52 -0.45 8.01
C ARG A 178 -8.86 -0.88 9.45
N PRO A 179 -10.15 -0.85 9.84
CA PRO A 179 -10.55 -1.07 11.24
C PRO A 179 -10.17 -2.45 11.78
N GLU A 180 -9.87 -3.43 10.94
CA GLU A 180 -9.36 -4.73 11.41
C GLU A 180 -7.96 -4.66 12.07
N LEU A 181 -7.20 -3.58 11.82
CA LEU A 181 -5.90 -3.33 12.42
C LEU A 181 -5.99 -2.59 13.76
N VAL A 182 -7.18 -2.13 14.13
CA VAL A 182 -7.38 -1.29 15.32
C VAL A 182 -8.54 -1.86 16.14
N PRO A 183 -8.25 -2.51 17.27
CA PRO A 183 -9.29 -2.97 18.18
C PRO A 183 -10.28 -1.85 18.52
N ASP A 184 -11.56 -2.22 18.68
CA ASP A 184 -12.66 -1.34 19.10
C ASP A 184 -13.04 -0.19 18.15
N LEU A 185 -12.40 -0.05 16.99
CA LEU A 185 -12.88 0.88 15.97
C LEU A 185 -14.09 0.31 15.21
N PRO A 186 -15.15 1.11 15.00
CA PRO A 186 -16.28 0.68 14.20
C PRO A 186 -15.86 0.43 12.75
N ALA A 187 -16.53 -0.51 12.10
CA ALA A 187 -16.41 -0.69 10.65
C ALA A 187 -16.65 0.66 9.94
N ARG A 188 -15.75 1.04 9.03
CA ARG A 188 -15.78 2.34 8.33
C ARG A 188 -15.68 3.54 9.26
N TYR A 189 -14.72 3.50 10.20
CA TYR A 189 -14.40 4.62 11.07
C TYR A 189 -14.17 5.92 10.28
N LEU A 190 -13.38 5.86 9.21
CA LEU A 190 -13.26 6.91 8.19
C LEU A 190 -14.34 6.76 7.10
N ALA A 191 -14.92 7.89 6.71
CA ALA A 191 -15.87 7.99 5.61
C ALA A 191 -15.18 8.28 4.27
N ALA A 192 -14.03 8.95 4.30
CA ALA A 192 -13.15 9.11 3.15
C ALA A 192 -11.71 9.42 3.60
N VAL A 193 -10.74 9.04 2.76
CA VAL A 193 -9.32 9.33 2.92
C VAL A 193 -8.69 9.67 1.58
N ALA A 194 -7.78 10.63 1.56
CA ALA A 194 -7.00 10.97 0.38
C ALA A 194 -5.51 11.08 0.73
N PHE A 195 -4.66 10.52 -0.13
CA PHE A 195 -3.20 10.61 -0.04
C PHE A 195 -2.70 11.57 -1.11
N THR A 196 -2.07 12.66 -0.70
CA THR A 196 -1.52 13.68 -1.62
C THR A 196 -0.45 13.11 -2.54
N ALA A 197 0.35 12.15 -2.06
CA ALA A 197 1.31 11.38 -2.88
C ALA A 197 0.69 10.76 -4.14
N LEU A 198 -0.57 10.31 -4.08
CA LEU A 198 -1.28 9.77 -5.25
C LEU A 198 -2.02 10.85 -6.03
N THR A 199 -2.39 11.94 -5.37
CA THR A 199 -3.29 12.96 -5.91
C THR A 199 -2.82 14.37 -5.51
N PRO A 200 -1.81 14.93 -6.19
CA PRO A 200 -1.11 16.15 -5.75
C PRO A 200 -1.87 17.45 -6.08
N THR A 201 -3.14 17.38 -6.46
CA THR A 201 -3.96 18.56 -6.81
C THR A 201 -5.24 18.62 -6.00
N LEU A 202 -5.71 19.81 -5.64
CA LEU A 202 -6.97 19.97 -4.89
C LEU A 202 -8.18 19.41 -5.62
N THR A 203 -8.23 19.57 -6.94
CA THR A 203 -9.32 19.02 -7.76
C THR A 203 -9.32 17.50 -7.72
N GLY A 204 -8.14 16.88 -7.80
CA GLY A 204 -8.00 15.44 -7.65
C GLY A 204 -8.42 14.98 -6.26
N LEU A 205 -7.91 15.63 -5.20
CA LEU A 205 -8.26 15.31 -3.80
C LEU A 205 -9.77 15.37 -3.59
N ALA A 206 -10.42 16.45 -4.04
CA ALA A 206 -11.87 16.62 -3.92
C ALA A 206 -12.64 15.50 -4.65
N LYS A 207 -12.21 15.10 -5.85
CA LYS A 207 -12.81 13.97 -6.59
C LYS A 207 -12.61 12.64 -5.86
N THR A 208 -11.45 12.39 -5.27
CA THR A 208 -11.17 11.18 -4.49
C THR A 208 -12.07 11.10 -3.26
N LEU A 209 -12.13 12.18 -2.47
CA LEU A 209 -13.01 12.24 -1.30
C LEU A 209 -14.49 12.08 -1.68
N ALA A 210 -14.97 12.82 -2.69
CA ALA A 210 -16.36 12.74 -3.14
C ALA A 210 -16.75 11.33 -3.65
N ARG A 211 -15.85 10.66 -4.37
CA ARG A 211 -16.06 9.28 -4.84
C ARG A 211 -16.21 8.28 -3.70
N GLN A 212 -15.44 8.44 -2.62
CA GLN A 212 -15.58 7.60 -1.42
C GLN A 212 -16.84 7.96 -0.65
N LEU A 213 -17.13 9.25 -0.47
CA LEU A 213 -18.34 9.75 0.18
C LEU A 213 -19.62 9.36 -0.58
N ALA A 214 -19.60 9.16 -1.89
CA ALA A 214 -20.74 8.64 -2.64
C ALA A 214 -21.23 7.27 -2.14
N ARG A 215 -20.39 6.51 -1.43
CA ARG A 215 -20.74 5.24 -0.77
C ARG A 215 -21.26 5.44 0.66
N PHE A 216 -21.19 6.67 1.19
CA PHE A 216 -21.72 7.03 2.49
C PHE A 216 -23.21 7.30 2.39
N GLU A 217 -23.96 6.71 3.32
CA GLU A 217 -25.41 6.82 3.39
C GLU A 217 -25.87 8.29 3.43
N GLY A 218 -26.76 8.66 2.51
CA GLY A 218 -27.34 10.01 2.40
C GLY A 218 -26.48 11.02 1.63
N PHE A 219 -25.17 10.78 1.44
CA PHE A 219 -24.31 11.74 0.75
C PHE A 219 -24.68 11.97 -0.73
N PRO A 220 -25.03 10.95 -1.56
CA PRO A 220 -25.46 11.20 -2.93
C PRO A 220 -26.69 12.12 -3.04
N ALA A 221 -27.65 11.96 -2.12
CA ALA A 221 -28.83 12.83 -2.07
C ALA A 221 -28.47 14.25 -1.63
N ALA A 222 -27.56 14.39 -0.67
CA ALA A 222 -27.03 15.68 -0.22
C ALA A 222 -26.25 16.39 -1.33
N ALA A 223 -25.43 15.67 -2.11
CA ALA A 223 -24.74 16.21 -3.27
C ALA A 223 -25.72 16.74 -4.33
N ALA A 224 -26.76 15.96 -4.65
CA ALA A 224 -27.80 16.39 -5.59
C ALA A 224 -28.60 17.60 -5.07
N ASP A 225 -28.91 17.67 -3.77
CA ASP A 225 -29.61 18.81 -3.14
C ASP A 225 -28.74 20.09 -3.15
N TYR A 226 -27.44 19.96 -2.87
CA TYR A 226 -26.51 21.09 -2.96
C TYR A 226 -26.38 21.61 -4.40
N GLU A 227 -26.19 20.71 -5.37
CA GLU A 227 -26.11 21.07 -6.78
C GLU A 227 -27.41 21.70 -7.29
N GLY A 228 -28.58 21.18 -6.88
CA GLY A 228 -29.89 21.69 -7.29
C GLY A 228 -30.24 23.08 -6.75
N LYS A 229 -29.54 23.58 -5.74
CA LYS A 229 -29.73 24.94 -5.18
C LYS A 229 -28.94 26.02 -5.90
N LEU A 230 -28.02 25.64 -6.78
CA LEU A 230 -27.11 26.55 -7.46
C LEU A 230 -27.34 26.51 -8.97
N THR A 231 -27.14 27.65 -9.63
CA THR A 231 -27.03 27.67 -11.08
C THR A 231 -25.74 27.01 -11.54
N ALA A 232 -25.68 26.55 -12.79
CA ALA A 232 -24.46 25.95 -13.35
C ALA A 232 -23.26 26.92 -13.33
N GLU A 233 -23.51 28.23 -13.49
CA GLU A 233 -22.46 29.24 -13.43
C GLU A 233 -21.92 29.44 -12.02
N GLU A 234 -22.80 29.51 -11.01
CA GLU A 234 -22.38 29.57 -9.61
C GLU A 234 -21.59 28.33 -9.21
N LEU A 235 -22.06 27.15 -9.62
CA LEU A 235 -21.41 25.88 -9.32
C LEU A 235 -20.00 25.81 -9.93
N ASN A 236 -19.81 26.27 -11.17
CA ASN A 236 -18.51 26.27 -11.85
C ASN A 236 -17.51 27.28 -11.26
N ARG A 237 -17.97 28.33 -10.58
CA ARG A 237 -17.11 29.31 -9.91
C ARG A 237 -16.64 28.83 -8.52
N ARG A 238 -17.24 27.78 -7.97
CA ARG A 238 -16.85 27.25 -6.65
C ARG A 238 -15.57 26.40 -6.76
N PRO A 239 -14.66 26.51 -5.77
CA PRO A 239 -13.54 25.58 -5.64
C PRO A 239 -14.00 24.12 -5.61
N ALA A 240 -13.15 23.22 -6.11
CA ALA A 240 -13.51 21.80 -6.24
C ALA A 240 -13.86 21.14 -4.89
N LEU A 241 -13.14 21.47 -3.81
CA LEU A 241 -13.41 20.99 -2.46
C LEU A 241 -14.78 21.43 -1.95
N GLU A 242 -15.12 22.70 -2.16
CA GLU A 242 -16.41 23.25 -1.79
C GLU A 242 -17.54 22.58 -2.59
N ARG A 243 -17.37 22.52 -3.90
CA ARG A 243 -18.37 21.98 -4.83
C ARG A 243 -18.66 20.49 -4.61
N LEU A 244 -17.62 19.68 -4.43
CA LEU A 244 -17.73 18.22 -4.44
C LEU A 244 -17.82 17.59 -3.05
N VAL A 245 -17.36 18.29 -2.01
CA VAL A 245 -17.21 17.70 -0.66
C VAL A 245 -17.92 18.55 0.39
N PHE A 246 -17.43 19.75 0.69
CA PHE A 246 -17.92 20.52 1.84
C PHE A 246 -19.35 21.04 1.64
N GLY A 247 -19.69 21.54 0.45
CA GLY A 247 -21.05 21.95 0.08
C GLY A 247 -22.08 20.84 0.29
N PRO A 248 -21.91 19.67 -0.35
CA PRO A 248 -22.73 18.49 -0.09
C PRO A 248 -22.80 18.12 1.40
N LEU A 249 -21.68 18.12 2.13
CA LEU A 249 -21.67 17.79 3.57
C LEU A 249 -22.49 18.76 4.43
N ARG A 250 -22.62 20.04 4.05
CA ARG A 250 -23.50 21.00 4.75
C ARG A 250 -24.98 20.67 4.63
N THR A 251 -25.37 20.04 3.52
CA THR A 251 -26.77 19.64 3.30
C THR A 251 -27.09 18.26 3.87
N LEU A 252 -26.06 17.49 4.22
CA LEU A 252 -26.21 16.11 4.67
C LEU A 252 -26.84 16.04 6.06
N LYS A 253 -27.98 15.36 6.14
CA LYS A 253 -28.67 15.07 7.41
C LYS A 253 -28.10 13.78 8.01
N VAL A 254 -27.40 13.93 9.13
CA VAL A 254 -26.77 12.79 9.83
C VAL A 254 -27.55 12.44 11.10
N SER A 255 -27.85 11.15 11.28
CA SER A 255 -28.53 10.62 12.48
C SER A 255 -27.83 11.05 13.77
N LEU A 256 -28.61 11.28 14.85
CA LEU A 256 -28.12 11.58 16.20
C LEU A 256 -27.02 10.58 16.60
N GLY A 257 -25.85 11.09 16.99
CA GLY A 257 -24.70 10.30 17.45
C GLY A 257 -23.68 9.87 16.39
N ARG A 258 -23.97 10.02 15.09
CA ARG A 258 -23.02 9.65 14.02
C ARG A 258 -22.19 10.85 13.57
N ARG A 259 -20.87 10.67 13.47
CA ARG A 259 -19.90 11.67 12.99
C ARG A 259 -19.21 11.16 11.73
N ILE A 260 -19.05 12.03 10.74
CA ILE A 260 -18.35 11.76 9.48
C ILE A 260 -16.88 12.12 9.70
N ARG A 261 -15.96 11.22 9.36
CA ARG A 261 -14.53 11.44 9.54
C ARG A 261 -13.83 11.40 8.19
N LEU A 262 -13.09 12.45 7.88
CA LEU A 262 -12.28 12.58 6.68
C LEU A 262 -10.81 12.62 7.06
N ALA A 263 -9.93 12.05 6.24
CA ALA A 263 -8.49 12.17 6.41
C ALA A 263 -7.81 12.63 5.11
N ILE A 264 -6.84 13.53 5.22
CA ILE A 264 -6.00 13.98 4.12
C ILE A 264 -4.56 13.87 4.57
N ASP A 265 -3.81 12.96 3.95
CA ASP A 265 -2.42 12.67 4.29
C ASP A 265 -1.45 13.48 3.43
N GLY A 266 -0.40 14.04 4.06
CA GLY A 266 0.74 14.67 3.41
C GLY A 266 0.46 16.06 2.85
N ILE A 267 -0.27 16.93 3.56
CA ILE A 267 -0.65 18.25 2.98
C ILE A 267 0.55 19.14 2.62
N ASP A 268 1.75 18.84 3.13
CA ASP A 268 3.00 19.49 2.75
C ASP A 268 3.52 19.10 1.36
N GLU A 269 3.00 18.02 0.77
CA GLU A 269 3.32 17.59 -0.61
C GLU A 269 2.50 18.35 -1.66
N LEU A 270 1.50 19.12 -1.24
CA LEU A 270 0.76 20.02 -2.12
C LEU A 270 1.56 21.28 -2.42
N GLU A 271 1.35 21.83 -3.62
CA GLU A 271 1.84 23.16 -3.94
C GLU A 271 1.41 24.20 -2.88
N PRO A 272 2.24 25.21 -2.55
CA PRO A 272 1.94 26.14 -1.47
C PRO A 272 0.58 26.85 -1.58
N SER A 273 0.15 27.20 -2.78
CA SER A 273 -1.16 27.79 -3.07
C SER A 273 -2.31 26.82 -2.78
N SER A 274 -2.19 25.59 -3.28
CA SER A 274 -3.14 24.50 -3.03
C SER A 274 -3.24 24.18 -1.54
N ARG A 275 -2.12 24.13 -0.83
CA ARG A 275 -2.07 23.91 0.61
C ARG A 275 -2.79 25.03 1.37
N ALA A 276 -2.54 26.29 1.03
CA ALA A 276 -3.20 27.43 1.66
C ALA A 276 -4.72 27.42 1.42
N GLU A 277 -5.16 27.12 0.20
CA GLU A 277 -6.58 26.99 -0.14
C GLU A 277 -7.25 25.83 0.62
N LEU A 278 -6.60 24.67 0.72
CA LEU A 278 -7.09 23.54 1.53
C LEU A 278 -7.27 23.94 3.00
N LEU A 279 -6.24 24.53 3.60
CA LEU A 279 -6.28 24.95 5.02
C LEU A 279 -7.37 25.99 5.27
N SER A 280 -7.53 26.97 4.37
CA SER A 280 -8.61 27.96 4.45
C SER A 280 -9.98 27.29 4.41
N ALA A 281 -10.22 26.43 3.43
CA ALA A 281 -11.51 25.75 3.26
C ALA A 281 -11.86 24.84 4.44
N VAL A 282 -10.89 24.05 4.93
CA VAL A 282 -11.09 23.16 6.09
C VAL A 282 -11.34 23.96 7.37
N THR A 283 -10.63 25.07 7.57
CA THR A 283 -10.78 25.92 8.76
C THR A 283 -12.13 26.63 8.78
N GLU A 284 -12.55 27.20 7.64
CA GLU A 284 -13.88 27.79 7.47
C GLU A 284 -14.95 26.74 7.78
N PHE A 285 -14.90 25.60 7.10
CA PHE A 285 -15.85 24.50 7.28
C PHE A 285 -15.90 23.97 8.73
N SER A 286 -14.77 23.96 9.43
CA SER A 286 -14.69 23.47 10.81
C SER A 286 -15.27 24.44 11.83
N THR A 287 -15.27 25.75 11.54
CA THR A 287 -15.74 26.80 12.45
C THR A 287 -17.19 27.22 12.23
N GLU A 288 -17.86 26.65 11.23
CA GLU A 288 -19.27 26.94 10.92
C GLU A 288 -20.26 26.63 12.05
N GLU A 289 -21.32 27.45 12.10
CA GLU A 289 -22.48 27.33 13.00
C GLU A 289 -23.77 27.13 12.16
N PRO A 290 -24.63 26.15 12.49
CA PRO A 290 -24.51 25.21 13.60
C PRO A 290 -23.40 24.16 13.38
N PRO A 291 -22.93 23.49 14.46
CA PRO A 291 -21.85 22.51 14.38
C PRO A 291 -22.13 21.40 13.37
N LEU A 292 -21.32 21.32 12.32
CA LEU A 292 -21.32 20.17 11.43
C LEU A 292 -20.75 18.95 12.18
N ARG A 293 -21.34 17.77 11.94
CA ARG A 293 -20.86 16.50 12.50
C ARG A 293 -19.78 15.89 11.65
N VAL A 294 -18.82 16.71 11.23
CA VAL A 294 -17.68 16.29 10.42
C VAL A 294 -16.39 16.56 11.20
N SER A 295 -15.48 15.61 11.17
CA SER A 295 -14.12 15.75 11.68
C SER A 295 -13.13 15.50 10.55
N VAL A 296 -12.18 16.41 10.38
CA VAL A 296 -11.14 16.35 9.36
C VAL A 296 -9.79 16.13 10.05
N LEU A 297 -9.08 15.08 9.64
CA LEU A 297 -7.71 14.80 10.04
C LEU A 297 -6.77 15.21 8.89
N LEU A 298 -5.79 16.06 9.19
CA LEU A 298 -4.73 16.43 8.24
C LEU A 298 -3.39 15.92 8.76
N SER A 299 -2.51 15.38 7.92
CA SER A 299 -1.13 15.07 8.32
C SER A 299 -0.11 16.01 7.67
N THR A 300 0.93 16.37 8.40
CA THR A 300 2.03 17.23 7.90
C THR A 300 3.37 16.96 8.59
N ARG A 301 4.50 17.30 7.93
CA ARG A 301 5.86 17.19 8.49
C ARG A 301 6.18 18.15 9.64
N GLY A 302 5.41 19.22 9.82
CA GLY A 302 5.48 20.09 11.01
C GLY A 302 6.61 21.14 11.01
N GLU A 303 7.27 21.39 9.88
CA GLU A 303 8.27 22.47 9.76
C GLU A 303 7.64 23.87 9.65
N ASP A 304 6.35 23.95 9.30
CA ASP A 304 5.61 25.20 9.36
C ASP A 304 5.21 25.49 10.82
N GLN A 305 6.00 26.35 11.48
CA GLN A 305 5.65 26.99 12.77
C GLN A 305 4.48 28.00 12.64
N GLY A 306 3.56 27.76 11.70
CA GLY A 306 2.49 28.66 11.34
C GLY A 306 1.14 28.26 11.93
N GLN A 307 0.77 29.02 12.96
CA GLN A 307 -0.60 29.35 13.40
C GLN A 307 -1.35 28.39 14.32
N ASP A 308 -1.83 29.03 15.41
CA ASP A 308 -2.96 28.70 16.27
C ASP A 308 -4.23 28.40 15.46
N LEU A 309 -4.22 27.34 14.66
CA LEU A 309 -5.46 26.71 14.26
C LEU A 309 -6.09 26.19 15.56
N LEU A 310 -7.33 26.59 15.85
CA LEU A 310 -8.18 26.14 16.97
C LEU A 310 -8.42 24.62 16.91
N THR A 311 -7.37 23.81 17.05
CA THR A 311 -7.26 22.43 16.58
C THR A 311 -6.57 21.56 17.61
N ALA A 312 -7.00 20.30 17.73
CA ALA A 312 -6.17 19.33 18.43
C ALA A 312 -4.99 18.97 17.54
N GLN A 313 -3.79 19.06 18.12
CA GLN A 313 -2.57 18.59 17.49
C GLN A 313 -2.15 17.29 18.14
N VAL A 314 -1.80 16.31 17.33
CA VAL A 314 -1.21 15.05 17.79
C VAL A 314 0.17 14.93 17.16
N ASN A 315 1.21 14.90 17.98
CA ASN A 315 2.58 14.72 17.53
C ASN A 315 2.92 13.23 17.57
N VAL A 316 3.26 12.66 16.42
CA VAL A 316 3.69 11.27 16.32
C VAL A 316 5.05 11.12 16.97
N SER A 317 5.09 10.23 17.95
CA SER A 317 6.27 9.95 18.75
C SER A 317 7.24 9.03 18.01
N ARG A 318 8.48 9.03 18.48
CA ARG A 318 9.47 8.00 18.12
C ARG A 318 9.01 6.65 18.68
N PRO A 319 9.38 5.52 18.05
CA PRO A 319 9.02 4.20 18.55
C PRO A 319 9.56 3.96 19.97
N GLY A 320 8.67 3.63 20.90
CA GLY A 320 9.04 3.25 22.28
C GLY A 320 9.61 1.82 22.35
N MET A 321 10.30 1.47 23.44
CA MET A 321 10.88 0.12 23.58
C MET A 321 9.80 -0.97 23.53
N ASP A 322 8.70 -0.77 24.25
CA ASP A 322 7.60 -1.74 24.29
C ASP A 322 6.99 -1.93 22.89
N GLU A 323 6.81 -0.84 22.15
CA GLU A 323 6.30 -0.85 20.77
C GLU A 323 7.28 -1.56 19.82
N ILE A 324 8.58 -1.38 19.99
CA ILE A 324 9.63 -2.08 19.22
C ILE A 324 9.60 -3.58 19.52
N THR A 325 9.52 -3.96 20.79
CA THR A 325 9.46 -5.36 21.20
C THR A 325 8.23 -6.07 20.61
N GLU A 326 7.05 -5.45 20.72
CA GLU A 326 5.83 -5.98 20.11
C GLU A 326 5.93 -6.06 18.58
N TYR A 327 6.49 -5.03 17.95
CA TYR A 327 6.73 -5.01 16.50
C TYR A 327 7.63 -6.18 16.06
N LEU A 328 8.74 -6.43 16.77
CA LEU A 328 9.64 -7.53 16.47
C LEU A 328 8.99 -8.89 16.72
N GLN A 329 8.20 -9.05 17.79
CA GLN A 329 7.45 -10.26 18.05
C GLN A 329 6.46 -10.56 16.92
N ASN A 330 5.76 -9.53 16.41
CA ASN A 330 4.84 -9.65 15.28
C ASN A 330 5.54 -10.02 13.96
N LEU A 331 6.81 -9.65 13.82
CA LEU A 331 7.66 -10.08 12.70
C LEU A 331 8.35 -11.44 12.91
N GLU A 332 8.12 -12.08 14.06
CA GLU A 332 8.82 -13.30 14.48
C GLU A 332 10.35 -13.14 14.55
N LEU A 333 10.82 -11.91 14.80
CA LEU A 333 12.24 -11.60 14.96
C LEU A 333 12.68 -11.74 16.43
N PRO A 334 13.97 -12.05 16.70
CA PRO A 334 14.46 -12.19 18.06
C PRO A 334 14.32 -10.88 18.86
N GLU A 335 13.68 -10.97 20.03
CA GLU A 335 13.51 -9.83 20.96
C GLU A 335 14.86 -9.21 21.39
N ALA A 336 15.94 -9.99 21.38
CA ALA A 336 17.28 -9.51 21.67
C ALA A 336 17.75 -8.38 20.72
N LEU A 337 17.13 -8.23 19.54
CA LEU A 337 17.40 -7.15 18.60
C LEU A 337 16.79 -5.81 19.05
N ALA A 338 15.79 -5.80 19.94
CA ALA A 338 15.05 -4.59 20.31
C ALA A 338 15.97 -3.47 20.83
N VAL A 339 16.96 -3.83 21.67
CA VAL A 339 17.93 -2.89 22.23
C VAL A 339 18.80 -2.27 21.14
N ASP A 340 19.31 -3.10 20.23
CA ASP A 340 20.14 -2.63 19.12
C ASP A 340 19.29 -1.75 18.19
N LEU A 341 18.08 -2.17 17.81
CA LEU A 341 17.22 -1.39 16.92
C LEU A 341 16.77 -0.05 17.52
N GLN A 342 16.43 -0.02 18.82
CA GLN A 342 16.06 1.22 19.48
C GLN A 342 17.20 2.24 19.47
N ALA A 343 18.45 1.79 19.61
CA ALA A 343 19.61 2.68 19.59
C ALA A 343 19.84 3.36 18.23
N HIS A 344 19.35 2.77 17.15
CA HIS A 344 19.57 3.24 15.77
C HIS A 344 18.31 3.78 15.06
N ALA A 345 17.12 3.56 15.61
CA ALA A 345 15.85 3.98 15.02
C ALA A 345 15.30 5.28 15.65
N ASP A 346 15.58 6.42 15.01
CA ASP A 346 14.93 7.69 15.38
C ASP A 346 13.50 7.81 14.83
N THR A 347 13.14 6.98 13.85
CA THR A 347 11.84 6.99 13.16
C THR A 347 11.31 5.57 12.93
N TRP A 348 10.00 5.44 12.78
CA TRP A 348 9.36 4.16 12.39
C TRP A 348 9.85 3.63 11.05
N LEU A 349 10.21 4.53 10.11
CA LEU A 349 10.83 4.16 8.85
C LEU A 349 12.19 3.46 9.05
N GLN A 350 13.08 4.04 9.85
CA GLN A 350 14.37 3.41 10.16
C GLN A 350 14.20 2.08 10.86
N LEU A 351 13.28 2.00 11.84
CA LEU A 351 12.97 0.74 12.52
C LEU A 351 12.55 -0.35 11.54
N ARG A 352 11.64 -0.03 10.62
CA ARG A 352 11.20 -0.95 9.57
C ARG A 352 12.35 -1.42 8.69
N LEU A 353 13.17 -0.50 8.17
CA LEU A 353 14.28 -0.84 7.29
C LEU A 353 15.35 -1.66 8.01
N LEU A 354 15.62 -1.36 9.28
CA LEU A 354 16.51 -2.16 10.12
C LEU A 354 15.96 -3.56 10.36
N ALA A 355 14.66 -3.71 10.61
CA ALA A 355 14.02 -5.02 10.77
C ALA A 355 14.06 -5.83 9.47
N ASP A 356 13.81 -5.19 8.33
CA ASP A 356 13.92 -5.81 7.00
C ASP A 356 15.36 -6.28 6.73
N LEU A 357 16.37 -5.49 7.09
CA LEU A 357 17.78 -5.88 7.02
C LEU A 357 18.13 -7.01 7.99
N ALA A 358 17.63 -6.96 9.23
CA ALA A 358 17.92 -7.97 10.25
C ALA A 358 17.48 -9.39 9.85
N ALA A 359 16.50 -9.50 8.94
CA ALA A 359 16.08 -10.77 8.36
C ALA A 359 17.09 -11.35 7.34
N SER A 360 18.02 -10.53 6.85
CA SER A 360 18.90 -10.83 5.71
C SER A 360 20.40 -10.71 6.01
N VAL A 361 20.79 -9.93 7.03
CA VAL A 361 22.20 -9.71 7.40
C VAL A 361 22.47 -10.07 8.86
N PRO A 362 23.71 -10.43 9.23
CA PRO A 362 24.08 -10.66 10.63
C PRO A 362 23.83 -9.43 11.48
N ALA A 363 23.37 -9.62 12.73
CA ALA A 363 23.04 -8.53 13.64
C ALA A 363 24.22 -7.56 13.90
N GLN A 364 25.46 -8.03 13.79
CA GLN A 364 26.64 -7.16 13.92
C GLN A 364 26.74 -6.10 12.82
N SER A 365 26.27 -6.41 11.61
CA SER A 365 26.27 -5.47 10.47
C SER A 365 25.26 -4.34 10.66
N LEU A 366 24.21 -4.54 11.46
CA LEU A 366 23.23 -3.49 11.75
C LEU A 366 23.82 -2.37 12.60
N ARG A 367 24.85 -2.67 13.40
CA ARG A 367 25.47 -1.72 14.35
C ARG A 367 26.32 -0.64 13.69
N THR A 368 26.71 -0.85 12.43
CA THR A 368 27.53 0.11 11.67
C THR A 368 26.69 1.14 10.92
N VAL A 369 25.37 0.99 10.92
CA VAL A 369 24.45 1.90 10.26
C VAL A 369 24.26 3.16 11.11
N ALA A 370 24.66 4.33 10.60
CA ALA A 370 24.55 5.60 11.31
C ALA A 370 23.32 6.42 10.90
N GLY A 371 22.72 6.14 9.74
CA GLY A 371 21.56 6.89 9.27
C GLY A 371 20.79 6.22 8.13
N LEU A 372 19.79 6.95 7.59
CA LEU A 372 18.94 6.46 6.48
C LEU A 372 19.74 6.19 5.20
N ASP A 373 20.75 6.99 4.90
CA ASP A 373 21.56 6.78 3.69
C ASP A 373 22.36 5.48 3.77
N ASP A 374 22.92 5.14 4.93
CA ASP A 374 23.60 3.86 5.15
C ASP A 374 22.62 2.69 5.05
N LEU A 375 21.40 2.83 5.59
CA LEU A 375 20.34 1.83 5.44
C LEU A 375 20.01 1.57 3.98
N TYR A 376 19.85 2.63 3.20
CA TYR A 376 19.58 2.49 1.77
C TYR A 376 20.76 1.87 1.03
N GLN A 377 21.99 2.24 1.36
CA GLN A 377 23.16 1.59 0.77
C GLN A 377 23.18 0.09 1.06
N GLU A 378 22.96 -0.34 2.30
CA GLU A 378 22.92 -1.76 2.66
C GLU A 378 21.75 -2.51 1.99
N LEU A 379 20.56 -1.89 1.92
CA LEU A 379 19.40 -2.48 1.24
C LEU A 379 19.60 -2.61 -0.27
N LEU A 380 20.27 -1.64 -0.88
CA LEU A 380 20.54 -1.61 -2.31
C LEU A 380 21.81 -2.37 -2.69
N TRP A 381 22.67 -2.71 -1.73
CA TRP A 381 23.95 -3.36 -1.97
C TRP A 381 23.81 -4.69 -2.70
N PRO A 382 22.95 -5.65 -2.30
CA PRO A 382 22.82 -6.93 -3.02
C PRO A 382 22.45 -6.78 -4.50
N LEU A 383 21.73 -5.69 -4.82
CA LEU A 383 21.25 -5.38 -6.17
C LEU A 383 22.28 -4.59 -6.98
N THR A 384 23.18 -3.86 -6.33
CA THR A 384 24.16 -2.98 -6.98
C THR A 384 25.58 -3.57 -7.01
N ALA A 385 25.94 -4.43 -6.07
CA ALA A 385 27.27 -5.02 -5.93
C ALA A 385 27.60 -6.06 -7.02
N ASN A 386 26.58 -6.74 -7.56
CA ASN A 386 26.74 -7.74 -8.62
C ASN A 386 26.79 -7.13 -10.04
N ASP A 387 27.00 -5.82 -10.15
CA ASP A 387 26.93 -5.05 -11.39
C ASP A 387 25.69 -5.41 -12.23
N ASN A 388 24.51 -5.30 -11.61
CA ASN A 388 23.24 -5.50 -12.29
C ASN A 388 22.75 -4.13 -12.84
N PRO A 389 23.08 -3.76 -14.09
CA PRO A 389 22.68 -2.47 -14.66
C PRO A 389 21.17 -2.34 -14.80
N GLU A 390 20.46 -3.45 -15.01
CA GLU A 390 19.01 -3.47 -15.17
C GLU A 390 18.28 -3.08 -13.88
N ALA A 391 18.72 -3.62 -12.73
CA ALA A 391 18.18 -3.22 -11.43
C ALA A 391 18.37 -1.72 -11.15
N ARG A 392 19.55 -1.18 -11.51
CA ARG A 392 19.81 0.27 -11.42
C ARG A 392 18.86 1.07 -12.30
N ILE A 393 18.63 0.66 -13.54
CA ILE A 393 17.68 1.31 -14.45
C ILE A 393 16.27 1.32 -13.89
N VAL A 394 15.78 0.17 -13.40
CA VAL A 394 14.46 0.07 -12.78
C VAL A 394 14.37 1.04 -11.60
N MET A 395 15.37 1.09 -10.73
CA MET A 395 15.36 2.02 -9.59
C MET A 395 15.34 3.49 -10.00
N VAL A 396 16.12 3.90 -11.02
CA VAL A 396 16.11 5.30 -11.50
C VAL A 396 14.76 5.65 -12.13
N VAL A 397 14.15 4.74 -12.89
CA VAL A 397 12.80 4.93 -13.46
C VAL A 397 11.74 5.05 -12.37
N LEU A 398 11.79 4.20 -11.34
CA LEU A 398 10.89 4.31 -10.19
C LEU A 398 11.13 5.60 -9.39
N ALA A 399 12.39 6.04 -9.23
CA ALA A 399 12.71 7.31 -8.60
C ALA A 399 12.17 8.51 -9.40
N ALA A 400 12.29 8.48 -10.72
CA ALA A 400 11.73 9.51 -11.61
C ALA A 400 10.21 9.63 -11.50
N ALA A 401 9.52 8.51 -11.22
CA ALA A 401 8.08 8.51 -10.97
C ALA A 401 7.70 9.07 -9.59
N GLY A 402 8.59 8.97 -8.61
CA GLY A 402 8.39 9.44 -7.25
C GLY A 402 7.91 8.35 -6.28
N SER A 403 7.39 8.79 -5.13
CA SER A 403 6.91 7.89 -4.08
C SER A 403 5.45 7.48 -4.27
N GLY A 404 5.14 6.24 -3.92
CA GLY A 404 3.82 5.63 -4.05
C GLY A 404 3.60 4.98 -5.42
N PRO A 405 2.58 4.11 -5.56
CA PRO A 405 2.35 3.32 -6.77
C PRO A 405 1.68 4.14 -7.88
N VAL A 406 2.44 5.03 -8.53
CA VAL A 406 1.91 6.01 -9.50
C VAL A 406 2.15 5.64 -10.96
N LEU A 407 3.27 4.98 -11.28
CA LEU A 407 3.69 4.69 -12.65
C LEU A 407 3.06 3.40 -13.16
N PRO A 408 2.26 3.41 -14.25
CA PRO A 408 1.71 2.19 -14.81
C PRO A 408 2.81 1.21 -15.27
N LEU A 409 2.65 -0.08 -15.00
CA LEU A 409 3.63 -1.14 -15.29
C LEU A 409 4.15 -1.09 -16.72
N ARG A 410 3.24 -0.96 -17.70
CA ARG A 410 3.64 -0.94 -19.12
C ARG A 410 4.46 0.29 -19.50
N VAL A 411 4.21 1.43 -18.85
CA VAL A 411 5.02 2.64 -19.02
C VAL A 411 6.39 2.43 -18.39
N ALA A 412 6.45 1.83 -17.18
CA ALA A 412 7.71 1.52 -16.51
C ALA A 412 8.60 0.59 -17.36
N VAL A 413 8.04 -0.49 -17.91
CA VAL A 413 8.79 -1.42 -18.78
C VAL A 413 9.26 -0.72 -20.06
N GLY A 414 8.40 0.07 -20.70
CA GLY A 414 8.78 0.85 -21.89
C GLY A 414 9.91 1.86 -21.61
N ALA A 415 9.83 2.57 -20.49
CA ALA A 415 10.84 3.52 -20.04
C ALA A 415 12.18 2.82 -19.72
N CYS A 416 12.14 1.64 -19.08
CA CYS A 416 13.33 0.84 -18.82
C CYS A 416 13.97 0.35 -20.12
N ALA A 417 13.17 -0.19 -21.05
CA ALA A 417 13.64 -0.66 -22.35
C ALA A 417 14.34 0.46 -23.15
N ALA A 418 13.79 1.67 -23.15
CA ALA A 418 14.37 2.84 -23.82
C ALA A 418 15.76 3.22 -23.26
N LEU A 419 16.01 2.91 -21.99
CA LEU A 419 17.28 3.14 -21.30
C LEU A 419 18.24 1.93 -21.37
N GLY A 420 17.90 0.89 -22.13
CA GLY A 420 18.70 -0.33 -22.23
C GLY A 420 18.54 -1.29 -21.05
N GLY A 421 17.48 -1.13 -20.27
CA GLY A 421 17.10 -2.03 -19.18
C GLY A 421 16.12 -3.12 -19.62
N PRO A 422 15.41 -3.76 -18.67
CA PRO A 422 14.52 -4.89 -18.97
C PRO A 422 13.37 -4.44 -19.87
N ALA A 423 13.23 -5.12 -21.02
CA ALA A 423 12.18 -4.88 -22.00
C ALA A 423 11.02 -5.88 -21.90
N ASP A 424 11.25 -6.99 -21.20
CA ASP A 424 10.25 -8.02 -20.91
C ASP A 424 9.55 -7.76 -19.57
N LEU A 425 8.26 -8.10 -19.51
CA LEU A 425 7.43 -7.91 -18.32
C LEU A 425 7.86 -8.83 -17.16
N THR A 426 8.24 -10.07 -17.46
CA THR A 426 8.64 -11.04 -16.44
C THR A 426 9.98 -10.65 -15.83
N GLN A 427 10.98 -10.35 -16.65
CA GLN A 427 12.27 -9.84 -16.18
C GLN A 427 12.12 -8.57 -15.32
N PHE A 428 11.29 -7.62 -15.76
CA PHE A 428 11.01 -6.42 -14.97
C PHE A 428 10.37 -6.76 -13.62
N ARG A 429 9.39 -7.68 -13.59
CA ARG A 429 8.72 -8.09 -12.35
C ARG A 429 9.62 -8.87 -11.41
N ASP A 430 10.55 -9.65 -11.93
CA ASP A 430 11.55 -10.36 -11.12
C ASP A 430 12.46 -9.37 -10.39
N ILE A 431 12.91 -8.31 -11.08
CA ILE A 431 13.66 -7.21 -10.47
C ILE A 431 12.81 -6.48 -9.42
N VAL A 432 11.55 -6.16 -9.73
CA VAL A 432 10.63 -5.51 -8.78
C VAL A 432 10.38 -6.37 -7.54
N ALA A 433 10.21 -7.68 -7.69
CA ALA A 433 10.05 -8.59 -6.57
C ALA A 433 11.32 -8.69 -5.74
N ALA A 434 12.50 -8.71 -6.39
CA ALA A 434 13.80 -8.70 -5.72
C ALA A 434 14.06 -7.41 -4.94
N LEU A 435 13.54 -6.27 -5.42
CA LEU A 435 13.57 -4.99 -4.69
C LEU A 435 12.65 -5.03 -3.44
N GLY A 436 11.62 -5.87 -3.44
CA GLY A 436 10.81 -6.15 -2.25
C GLY A 436 10.14 -4.90 -1.65
N GLY A 437 10.28 -4.74 -0.33
CA GLY A 437 9.59 -3.72 0.46
C GLY A 437 9.94 -2.27 0.12
N ILE A 438 10.95 -2.01 -0.71
CA ILE A 438 11.31 -0.66 -1.14
C ILE A 438 10.53 -0.18 -2.37
N VAL A 439 9.76 -1.05 -3.01
CA VAL A 439 8.84 -0.70 -4.11
C VAL A 439 7.40 -0.69 -3.59
N ALA A 440 6.71 0.43 -3.78
CA ALA A 440 5.27 0.49 -3.58
C ALA A 440 4.54 0.00 -4.83
N ARG A 441 3.58 -0.90 -4.64
CA ARG A 441 2.82 -1.52 -5.74
C ARG A 441 1.32 -1.38 -5.52
N ALA A 442 0.60 -1.01 -6.57
CA ALA A 442 -0.86 -1.10 -6.62
C ALA A 442 -1.27 -2.12 -7.67
N HIS A 443 -2.32 -2.89 -7.37
CA HIS A 443 -2.80 -3.99 -8.21
C HIS A 443 -1.68 -4.94 -8.71
N PRO A 444 -0.80 -5.40 -7.81
CA PRO A 444 0.35 -6.21 -8.21
C PRO A 444 -0.09 -7.49 -8.93
N GLY A 445 0.65 -7.85 -9.99
CA GLY A 445 0.35 -9.04 -10.81
C GLY A 445 -0.79 -8.85 -11.82
N THR A 446 -1.41 -7.67 -11.92
CA THR A 446 -2.46 -7.39 -12.93
C THR A 446 -1.97 -6.46 -14.05
N PRO A 447 -2.71 -6.34 -15.16
CA PRO A 447 -2.41 -5.35 -16.20
C PRO A 447 -2.49 -3.89 -15.74
N GLU A 448 -3.25 -3.63 -14.67
CA GLU A 448 -3.43 -2.33 -14.04
C GLU A 448 -2.37 -2.01 -12.98
N GLU A 449 -1.35 -2.88 -12.85
CA GLU A 449 -0.29 -2.73 -11.88
C GLU A 449 0.39 -1.36 -12.00
N ARG A 450 0.61 -0.70 -10.87
CA ARG A 450 1.35 0.56 -10.78
C ARG A 450 2.47 0.46 -9.75
N LEU A 451 3.54 1.17 -10.02
CA LEU A 451 4.79 1.09 -9.27
C LEU A 451 5.31 2.48 -8.92
N GLY A 452 6.13 2.52 -7.88
CA GLY A 452 6.98 3.65 -7.52
C GLY A 452 7.78 3.27 -6.28
N LEU A 453 8.54 4.21 -5.73
CA LEU A 453 9.31 3.94 -4.52
C LEU A 453 8.42 4.05 -3.29
N PHE A 454 8.72 3.28 -2.25
CA PHE A 454 7.87 3.23 -1.06
C PHE A 454 7.87 4.53 -0.23
N HIS A 455 8.92 5.37 -0.34
CA HIS A 455 9.04 6.59 0.45
C HIS A 455 9.91 7.67 -0.23
N ASP A 456 9.55 8.95 -0.02
CA ASP A 456 10.23 10.14 -0.59
C ASP A 456 11.71 10.25 -0.21
N THR A 457 12.10 9.81 0.99
CA THR A 457 13.53 9.82 1.38
C THR A 457 14.38 8.89 0.51
N LEU A 458 13.84 7.77 0.02
CA LEU A 458 14.56 6.89 -0.91
C LEU A 458 14.63 7.53 -2.31
N VAL A 459 13.55 8.21 -2.75
CA VAL A 459 13.57 9.00 -4.00
C VAL A 459 14.73 9.99 -3.93
N ARG A 460 14.79 10.82 -2.88
CA ARG A 460 15.86 11.79 -2.67
C ARG A 460 17.25 11.16 -2.58
N HIS A 461 17.37 10.02 -1.91
CA HIS A 461 18.62 9.28 -1.84
C HIS A 461 19.11 8.88 -3.25
N ILE A 462 18.25 8.26 -4.07
CA ILE A 462 18.60 7.85 -5.45
C ILE A 462 18.94 9.08 -6.32
N HIS A 463 18.21 10.18 -6.17
CA HIS A 463 18.54 11.44 -6.86
C HIS A 463 19.93 11.99 -6.50
N ALA A 464 20.40 11.75 -5.27
CA ALA A 464 21.69 12.21 -4.79
C ALA A 464 22.85 11.25 -5.16
N LEU A 465 22.55 10.02 -5.59
CA LEU A 465 23.59 9.08 -6.00
C LEU A 465 24.33 9.58 -7.24
N THR A 466 25.66 9.59 -7.14
CA THR A 466 26.56 9.92 -8.25
C THR A 466 27.28 8.66 -8.73
N GLY A 467 27.58 8.58 -10.03
CA GLY A 467 28.29 7.45 -10.62
C GLY A 467 27.41 6.34 -11.21
N TRP A 468 26.07 6.48 -11.17
CA TRP A 468 25.20 5.65 -11.98
C TRP A 468 25.20 6.16 -13.43
N PRO A 469 25.16 5.26 -14.43
CA PRO A 469 25.31 5.64 -15.84
C PRO A 469 24.11 6.44 -16.39
N ILE A 470 22.97 6.40 -15.71
CA ILE A 470 21.71 7.02 -16.14
C ILE A 470 21.23 7.93 -15.04
N SER A 471 20.88 9.17 -15.40
CA SER A 471 20.35 10.14 -14.45
C SER A 471 18.84 10.00 -14.29
N VAL A 472 18.32 10.49 -13.16
CA VAL A 472 16.86 10.56 -12.95
C VAL A 472 16.17 11.45 -13.99
N LEU A 473 16.87 12.45 -14.53
CA LEU A 473 16.35 13.30 -15.60
C LEU A 473 16.15 12.52 -16.91
N ASP A 474 17.10 11.66 -17.26
CA ASP A 474 17.00 10.80 -18.45
C ASP A 474 15.83 9.82 -18.31
N ALA A 475 15.63 9.27 -17.10
CA ALA A 475 14.49 8.42 -16.81
C ALA A 475 13.15 9.15 -16.82
N HIS A 476 13.10 10.39 -16.34
CA HIS A 476 11.89 11.20 -16.47
C HIS A 476 11.56 11.46 -17.95
N ALA A 477 12.57 11.72 -18.79
CA ALA A 477 12.38 11.86 -20.23
C ALA A 477 11.84 10.56 -20.87
N SER A 478 12.40 9.39 -20.50
CA SER A 478 11.97 8.09 -21.06
C SER A 478 10.54 7.70 -20.67
N ILE A 479 10.06 8.10 -19.48
CA ILE A 479 8.65 7.93 -19.07
C ILE A 479 7.69 8.68 -20.00
N LEU A 480 8.10 9.85 -20.50
CA LEU A 480 7.28 10.70 -21.38
C LEU A 480 7.33 10.27 -22.85
N GLU A 481 8.19 9.32 -23.22
CA GLU A 481 8.34 8.92 -24.60
C GLU A 481 7.08 8.23 -25.16
N PRO A 482 6.72 8.47 -26.43
CA PRO A 482 5.55 7.86 -27.05
C PRO A 482 5.57 6.33 -27.05
N SER A 483 6.75 5.70 -27.10
CA SER A 483 6.95 4.26 -26.97
C SER A 483 6.47 3.75 -25.62
N ALA A 484 6.78 4.46 -24.53
CA ALA A 484 6.31 4.14 -23.18
C ALA A 484 4.81 4.41 -23.02
N VAL A 485 4.26 5.45 -23.67
CA VAL A 485 2.84 5.84 -23.54
C VAL A 485 1.90 5.02 -24.44
N GLN A 486 2.35 4.56 -25.62
CA GLN A 486 1.52 3.79 -26.55
C GLN A 486 1.18 2.38 -26.03
N THR A 487 1.96 1.84 -25.10
CA THR A 487 1.71 0.53 -24.46
C THR A 487 0.46 0.53 -23.56
N VAL A 488 -0.09 1.70 -23.21
CA VAL A 488 -1.26 1.87 -22.33
C VAL A 488 -2.60 1.70 -23.05
N ARG A 489 -2.63 1.74 -24.40
CA ARG A 489 -3.90 1.56 -25.12
C ARG A 489 -4.35 0.09 -25.08
N PRO A 490 -5.57 -0.23 -24.60
CA PRO A 490 -6.08 -1.59 -24.68
C PRO A 490 -6.13 -2.02 -26.16
N PRO A 491 -5.89 -3.32 -26.45
CA PRO A 491 -6.03 -3.82 -27.82
C PRO A 491 -7.44 -3.49 -28.32
N LYS A 492 -7.54 -2.93 -29.53
CA LYS A 492 -8.83 -2.69 -30.18
C LYS A 492 -9.61 -4.01 -30.16
N THR A 493 -10.70 -4.05 -29.41
CA THR A 493 -11.63 -5.17 -29.45
C THR A 493 -12.20 -5.23 -30.85
N THR A 494 -11.70 -6.18 -31.66
CA THR A 494 -12.39 -6.57 -32.90
C THR A 494 -13.81 -7.00 -32.53
N PRO A 495 -14.85 -6.42 -33.14
CA PRO A 495 -16.21 -6.83 -32.85
C PRO A 495 -16.34 -8.32 -33.18
N ARG A 496 -16.71 -9.12 -32.18
CA ARG A 496 -17.11 -10.52 -32.37
C ARG A 496 -18.26 -10.52 -33.37
N SER A 497 -18.01 -11.05 -34.56
CA SER A 497 -19.05 -11.41 -35.52
C SER A 497 -19.97 -12.42 -34.84
N GLY A 498 -21.18 -11.99 -34.49
CA GLY A 498 -22.22 -12.88 -33.98
C GLY A 498 -22.58 -13.96 -35.01
N PRO A 499 -23.13 -15.10 -34.57
CA PRO A 499 -23.48 -16.20 -35.46
C PRO A 499 -24.58 -15.75 -36.43
N ARG A 500 -24.34 -15.93 -37.72
CA ARG A 500 -25.37 -15.81 -38.76
C ARG A 500 -26.42 -16.89 -38.52
N ASN A 501 -27.60 -16.50 -38.07
CA ASN A 501 -28.80 -17.32 -38.18
C ASN A 501 -29.14 -17.49 -39.66
N THR A 502 -28.87 -18.66 -40.23
CA THR A 502 -29.48 -19.09 -41.48
C THR A 502 -30.78 -19.83 -41.14
N SER A 503 -31.88 -19.08 -41.12
CA SER A 503 -33.21 -19.65 -41.31
C SER A 503 -33.56 -19.54 -42.79
N GLY A 504 -33.69 -20.69 -43.45
CA GLY A 504 -34.24 -20.85 -44.78
C GLY A 504 -35.03 -22.17 -44.85
N PRO A 505 -36.18 -22.18 -45.55
CA PRO A 505 -37.27 -23.18 -45.44
C PRO A 505 -36.92 -24.58 -45.95
#